data_AF-A0A354BU34-F1
#
_entry.id   AF-A0A354BU34-F1
#
_cell.length_a   1.000
_cell.length_b   1.000
_cell.length_c   1.000
_cell.angle_alpha   90.00
_cell.angle_beta   90.00
_cell.angle_gamma   90.00
#
_symmetry.space_group_name_H-M   'P 1'
#
loop_
_entity.id
_entity.type
_entity.pdbx_description
1 polymer ?
#
loop_
_entity_poly.entity_id
_entity_poly.type
_entity_poly.pdbx_seq_one_letter_code
_entity_poly.pdbx_strand_id
1 'polypeptide(L)'
;MIRYLVLVWMLLLPGTGLIKGQIKVRLFASLTPESVVFAVTEGEYEINGFMGDPDVFRKNDLVVITKYDGRLAVKSRNGKGYIADSLNIQAKTENASFSLRVNSQAPVRQYYKGDLICYPDLETLVLINRCDVESYIAGVVRAEGGTQKHKEYFKTQAIIARTYLYKHLDKHLHDKFSVCDNTHCQAFNGVSSDSLINSALLETHGQVILDKDSSLIISAFHSNCGGMTVSSEIVWVTEQPYLTSIPDPYCLNSRNATWETKMSTEEWIEYLEKSGYTGKISDPALFSFYQNKRWVDYKAGSFTMPFEKIRKDLKLRSSFFSVIAAGDSVILRGKGYGHGVGLCQEGAMEMATRGNTFQQIIEFYYKGVIITNIRYAKVLLGP
;
A
#
# COMPACT_ATOMS: atom_id res chain seq x y z
N MET A 1 -40.03 -12.23 28.95
CA MET A 1 -38.93 -11.34 28.53
C MET A 1 -39.09 -11.08 27.04
N ILE A 2 -39.64 -9.92 26.69
CA ILE A 2 -40.01 -9.54 25.32
C ILE A 2 -38.75 -9.06 24.61
N ARG A 3 -38.34 -9.74 23.53
CA ARG A 3 -37.25 -9.29 22.65
C ARG A 3 -37.83 -8.37 21.59
N TYR A 4 -37.42 -7.10 21.60
CA TYR A 4 -37.78 -6.13 20.58
C TYR A 4 -37.08 -6.49 19.26
N LEU A 5 -37.88 -6.78 18.23
CA LEU A 5 -37.45 -6.92 16.85
C LEU A 5 -37.41 -5.50 16.24
N VAL A 6 -36.22 -4.91 16.11
CA VAL A 6 -36.07 -3.63 15.41
C VAL A 6 -36.02 -3.90 13.91
N LEU A 7 -37.17 -3.79 13.25
CA LEU A 7 -37.29 -3.78 11.79
C LEU A 7 -36.92 -2.39 11.26
N VAL A 8 -35.69 -2.23 10.76
CA VAL A 8 -35.29 -1.02 10.03
C VAL A 8 -35.83 -1.14 8.60
N TRP A 9 -36.93 -0.43 8.32
CA TRP A 9 -37.43 -0.23 6.96
C TRP A 9 -36.54 0.81 6.26
N MET A 10 -35.67 0.38 5.33
CA MET A 10 -35.08 1.29 4.34
C MET A 10 -36.11 1.54 3.23
N LEU A 11 -36.74 2.71 3.27
CA LEU A 11 -37.47 3.27 2.13
C LEU A 11 -36.49 3.50 0.97
N LEU A 12 -36.54 2.63 -0.03
CA LEU A 12 -35.93 2.82 -1.33
C LEU A 12 -36.68 3.93 -2.08
N LEU A 13 -36.14 5.15 -2.05
CA LEU A 13 -36.49 6.19 -3.02
C LEU A 13 -35.76 5.87 -4.35
N PRO A 14 -36.45 5.80 -5.50
CA PRO A 14 -35.83 5.59 -6.79
C PRO A 14 -35.24 6.93 -7.25
N GLY A 15 -33.98 7.17 -6.89
CA GLY A 15 -33.16 8.27 -7.41
C GLY A 15 -31.93 7.71 -8.10
N THR A 16 -31.91 7.77 -9.43
CA THR A 16 -30.74 7.42 -10.24
C THR A 16 -29.58 8.37 -9.97
N GLY A 17 -28.65 7.92 -9.14
CA GLY A 17 -27.30 8.41 -9.04
C GLY A 17 -26.50 7.31 -8.36
N LEU A 18 -25.57 6.67 -9.07
CA LEU A 18 -24.55 5.88 -8.38
C LEU A 18 -23.94 6.82 -7.34
N ILE A 19 -24.14 6.54 -6.06
CA ILE A 19 -23.26 7.07 -5.03
C ILE A 19 -21.89 6.50 -5.41
N LYS A 20 -21.08 7.29 -6.14
CA LYS A 20 -19.70 6.92 -6.44
C LYS A 20 -19.03 6.70 -5.09
N GLY A 21 -18.59 5.48 -4.83
CA GLY A 21 -17.89 5.16 -3.60
C GLY A 21 -16.70 6.13 -3.47
N GLN A 22 -16.76 7.02 -2.47
CA GLN A 22 -15.65 7.89 -2.15
C GLN A 22 -14.85 7.22 -1.03
N ILE A 23 -13.52 7.28 -1.14
CA ILE A 23 -12.62 6.81 -0.10
C ILE A 23 -11.92 7.98 0.56
N LYS A 24 -11.51 7.79 1.81
CA LYS A 24 -10.74 8.76 2.58
C LYS A 24 -9.30 8.27 2.71
N VAL A 25 -8.35 8.99 2.13
CA VAL A 25 -6.93 8.65 2.15
C VAL A 25 -6.18 9.62 3.05
N ARG A 26 -5.55 9.13 4.11
CA ARG A 26 -4.62 9.92 4.92
C ARG A 26 -3.34 10.15 4.12
N LEU A 27 -3.05 11.42 3.83
CA LEU A 27 -1.87 11.84 3.06
C LEU A 27 -0.71 12.17 3.98
N PHE A 28 0.52 12.02 3.48
CA PHE A 28 1.77 12.27 4.18
C PHE A 28 1.87 11.56 5.54
N ALA A 29 1.36 10.33 5.63
CA ALA A 29 1.22 9.59 6.89
C ALA A 29 2.56 9.22 7.55
N SER A 30 3.67 9.24 6.80
CA SER A 30 5.03 9.05 7.33
C SER A 30 5.70 10.33 7.80
N LEU A 31 5.02 11.48 7.67
CA LEU A 31 5.51 12.80 8.04
C LEU A 31 4.65 13.40 9.15
N THR A 32 5.17 14.42 9.82
CA THR A 32 4.46 15.24 10.81
C THR A 32 4.31 16.68 10.31
N PRO A 33 3.57 16.94 9.21
CA PRO A 33 3.43 18.28 8.68
C PRO A 33 2.81 19.23 9.71
N GLU A 34 3.33 20.44 9.82
CA GLU A 34 2.68 21.53 10.56
C GLU A 34 2.02 22.55 9.62
N SER A 35 2.46 22.59 8.36
CA SER A 35 1.96 23.51 7.34
C SER A 35 1.93 22.86 5.97
N VAL A 36 0.89 23.18 5.19
CA VAL A 36 0.73 22.76 3.80
C VAL A 36 0.28 23.94 2.94
N VAL A 37 0.74 23.97 1.70
CA VAL A 37 0.22 24.86 0.67
C VAL A 37 -0.69 24.04 -0.24
N PHE A 38 -1.98 24.35 -0.21
CA PHE A 38 -2.97 23.91 -1.19
C PHE A 38 -2.97 24.87 -2.38
N ALA A 39 -2.93 24.36 -3.60
CA ALA A 39 -3.05 25.17 -4.80
C ALA A 39 -3.94 24.48 -5.84
N VAL A 40 -4.95 25.20 -6.35
CA VAL A 40 -5.84 24.69 -7.39
C VAL A 40 -5.07 24.60 -8.70
N THR A 41 -5.06 23.42 -9.32
CA THR A 41 -4.37 23.17 -10.58
C THR A 41 -5.32 23.21 -11.77
N GLU A 42 -6.56 22.73 -11.59
CA GLU A 42 -7.64 22.84 -12.57
C GLU A 42 -8.99 22.93 -11.84
N GLY A 43 -9.99 23.49 -12.51
CA GLY A 43 -11.36 23.58 -12.00
C GLY A 43 -11.54 24.61 -10.88
N GLU A 44 -12.59 24.40 -10.09
CA GLU A 44 -12.95 25.28 -8.97
C GLU A 44 -13.12 24.48 -7.68
N TYR A 45 -12.71 25.09 -6.57
CA TYR A 45 -12.86 24.58 -5.21
C TYR A 45 -13.58 25.58 -4.34
N GLU A 46 -14.33 25.09 -3.39
CA GLU A 46 -15.04 25.88 -2.40
C GLU A 46 -14.50 25.55 -1.01
N ILE A 47 -14.23 26.58 -0.22
CA ILE A 47 -13.88 26.44 1.19
C ILE A 47 -15.01 27.03 2.02
N ASN A 48 -15.64 26.18 2.83
CA ASN A 48 -16.63 26.63 3.79
C ASN A 48 -15.93 27.39 4.91
N GLY A 49 -16.01 28.72 4.87
CA GLY A 49 -15.52 29.59 5.94
C GLY A 49 -16.36 29.48 7.21
N PHE A 50 -15.78 29.84 8.36
CA PHE A 50 -16.47 29.81 9.66
C PHE A 50 -17.53 30.91 9.81
N MET A 51 -17.42 32.03 9.05
CA MET A 51 -18.39 33.12 9.05
C MET A 51 -18.42 33.80 7.66
N GLY A 52 -19.45 33.53 6.86
CA GLY A 52 -19.69 34.18 5.57
C GLY A 52 -20.06 33.21 4.45
N ASP A 53 -20.19 33.77 3.24
CA ASP A 53 -20.33 32.97 2.02
C ASP A 53 -19.06 32.13 1.78
N PRO A 54 -19.18 30.95 1.16
CA PRO A 54 -18.03 30.12 0.85
C PRO A 54 -17.03 30.85 -0.06
N ASP A 55 -15.74 30.76 0.25
CA ASP A 55 -14.69 31.27 -0.62
C ASP A 55 -14.50 30.30 -1.81
N VAL A 56 -14.63 30.81 -3.03
CA VAL A 56 -14.40 30.04 -4.25
C VAL A 56 -12.99 30.29 -4.79
N PHE A 57 -12.22 29.22 -4.95
CA PHE A 57 -10.85 29.20 -5.44
C PHE A 57 -10.81 28.61 -6.84
N ARG A 58 -10.06 29.25 -7.74
CA ARG A 58 -9.89 28.85 -9.13
C ARG A 58 -8.43 28.49 -9.40
N LYS A 59 -8.18 27.96 -10.59
CA LYS A 59 -6.83 27.65 -11.08
C LYS A 59 -5.81 28.74 -10.74
N ASN A 60 -4.68 28.31 -10.15
CA ASN A 60 -3.57 29.12 -9.62
C ASN A 60 -3.82 29.83 -8.28
N ASP A 61 -5.04 29.78 -7.74
CA ASP A 61 -5.25 30.24 -6.38
C ASP A 61 -4.61 29.27 -5.38
N LEU A 62 -4.10 29.84 -4.29
CA LEU A 62 -3.41 29.10 -3.23
C LEU A 62 -3.93 29.47 -1.86
N VAL A 63 -3.87 28.48 -0.96
CA VAL A 63 -4.23 28.60 0.44
C VAL A 63 -3.11 27.96 1.27
N VAL A 64 -2.56 28.73 2.20
CA VAL A 64 -1.64 28.23 3.22
C VAL A 64 -2.45 27.82 4.44
N ILE A 65 -2.25 26.58 4.88
CA ILE A 65 -2.94 26.00 6.03
C ILE A 65 -1.85 25.58 7.02
N THR A 66 -1.88 26.16 8.21
CA THR A 66 -0.86 25.95 9.23
C THR A 66 -1.51 25.65 10.56
N LYS A 67 -0.99 24.69 11.29
CA LYS A 67 -1.39 24.42 12.68
C LYS A 67 -1.01 25.61 13.56
N TYR A 68 -1.95 26.11 14.34
CA TYR A 68 -1.75 27.25 15.24
C TYR A 68 -2.61 27.06 16.49
N ASP A 69 -1.95 26.89 17.64
CA ASP A 69 -2.58 26.77 18.96
C ASP A 69 -3.72 25.74 19.03
N GLY A 70 -3.45 24.51 18.57
CA GLY A 70 -4.46 23.43 18.52
C GLY A 70 -5.57 23.61 17.48
N ARG A 71 -5.51 24.67 16.65
CA ARG A 71 -6.44 25.00 15.57
C ARG A 71 -5.70 25.13 14.23
N LEU A 72 -6.38 25.58 13.18
CA LEU A 72 -5.81 25.89 11.88
C LEU A 72 -5.81 27.41 11.64
N ALA A 73 -4.66 27.97 11.32
CA ALA A 73 -4.56 29.27 10.65
C ALA A 73 -4.61 29.06 9.13
N VAL A 74 -5.59 29.69 8.48
CA VAL A 74 -5.83 29.59 7.04
C VAL A 74 -5.62 30.96 6.41
N LYS A 75 -4.80 31.02 5.36
CA LYS A 75 -4.49 32.28 4.65
C LYS A 75 -4.43 32.06 3.15
N SER A 76 -5.31 32.73 2.41
CA SER A 76 -5.20 32.87 0.96
C SER A 76 -4.26 34.03 0.60
N ARG A 77 -3.75 34.05 -0.64
CA ARG A 77 -2.76 35.06 -1.08
C ARG A 77 -3.26 36.50 -0.93
N ASN A 78 -4.53 36.74 -1.24
CA ASN A 78 -5.14 38.08 -1.28
C ASN A 78 -6.29 38.27 -0.27
N GLY A 79 -6.67 37.22 0.48
CA GLY A 79 -7.74 37.28 1.47
C GLY A 79 -7.24 37.54 2.89
N LYS A 80 -8.18 37.86 3.78
CA LYS A 80 -7.91 37.93 5.22
C LYS A 80 -7.68 36.52 5.76
N GLY A 81 -6.66 36.35 6.59
CA GLY A 81 -6.45 35.09 7.30
C GLY A 81 -7.50 34.89 8.38
N TYR A 82 -7.85 33.64 8.67
CA TYR A 82 -8.78 33.27 9.72
C TYR A 82 -8.34 32.01 10.45
N ILE A 83 -8.92 31.77 11.63
CA ILE A 83 -8.70 30.56 12.43
C ILE A 83 -9.92 29.65 12.31
N ALA A 84 -9.70 28.35 12.15
CA ALA A 84 -10.73 27.33 12.07
C ALA A 84 -10.34 26.06 12.84
N ASP A 85 -11.33 25.30 13.34
CA ASP A 85 -11.07 24.02 14.00
C ASP A 85 -10.75 22.90 12.99
N SER A 86 -11.35 23.01 11.81
CA SER A 86 -11.09 22.14 10.67
C SER A 86 -11.39 22.89 9.38
N LEU A 87 -10.93 22.33 8.26
CA LEU A 87 -11.16 22.86 6.92
C LEU A 87 -11.70 21.75 6.03
N ASN A 88 -12.74 22.06 5.25
CA ASN A 88 -13.23 21.18 4.20
C ASN A 88 -13.20 21.95 2.87
N ILE A 89 -12.33 21.51 1.96
CA ILE A 89 -12.13 22.09 0.64
C ILE A 89 -12.79 21.16 -0.37
N GLN A 90 -13.90 21.59 -0.97
CA GLN A 90 -14.75 20.76 -1.81
C GLN A 90 -14.58 21.13 -3.29
N ALA A 91 -14.45 20.13 -4.15
CA ALA A 91 -14.47 20.32 -5.59
C ALA A 91 -15.86 20.78 -6.06
N LYS A 92 -15.91 21.85 -6.86
CA LYS A 92 -17.15 22.35 -7.49
C LYS A 92 -17.30 21.91 -8.94
N THR A 93 -16.22 21.53 -9.60
CA THR A 93 -16.22 21.02 -10.98
C THR A 93 -15.69 19.59 -11.05
N GLU A 94 -16.16 18.79 -12.01
CA GLU A 94 -15.73 17.39 -12.13
C GLU A 94 -14.24 17.24 -12.49
N ASN A 95 -13.68 18.21 -13.22
CA ASN A 95 -12.27 18.24 -13.60
C ASN A 95 -11.37 18.85 -12.51
N ALA A 96 -11.93 19.22 -11.35
CA ALA A 96 -11.20 19.90 -10.30
C ALA A 96 -10.00 19.05 -9.83
N SER A 97 -8.84 19.70 -9.72
CA SER A 97 -7.62 19.09 -9.19
C SER A 97 -6.82 20.11 -8.42
N PHE A 98 -6.03 19.63 -7.46
CA PHE A 98 -5.18 20.46 -6.62
C PHE A 98 -3.81 19.83 -6.42
N SER A 99 -2.85 20.66 -6.01
CA SER A 99 -1.57 20.19 -5.51
C SER A 99 -1.42 20.52 -4.03
N LEU A 100 -0.74 19.63 -3.30
CA LEU A 100 -0.27 19.88 -1.96
C LEU A 100 1.25 19.96 -1.96
N ARG A 101 1.77 20.99 -1.33
CA ARG A 101 3.19 21.09 -0.99
C ARG A 101 3.34 21.17 0.52
N VAL A 102 3.95 20.16 1.10
CA VAL A 102 4.32 20.14 2.52
C VAL A 102 5.72 20.74 2.65
N ASN A 103 5.89 21.66 3.60
CA ASN A 103 7.21 22.17 3.94
C ASN A 103 7.94 21.14 4.80
N SER A 104 9.04 20.59 4.27
CA SER A 104 9.94 19.67 4.96
C SER A 104 11.36 19.91 4.45
N GLN A 105 12.37 19.22 5.00
CA GLN A 105 13.77 19.32 4.53
C GLN A 105 13.93 18.99 3.04
N ALA A 106 13.01 18.20 2.48
CA ALA A 106 12.90 17.90 1.05
C ALA A 106 11.44 18.12 0.60
N PRO A 107 11.07 19.35 0.15
CA PRO A 107 9.68 19.68 -0.15
C PRO A 107 9.09 18.75 -1.21
N VAL A 108 8.01 18.06 -0.85
CA VAL A 108 7.30 17.16 -1.77
C VAL A 108 6.05 17.86 -2.28
N ARG A 109 5.88 17.92 -3.61
CA ARG A 109 4.63 18.36 -4.25
C ARG A 109 3.94 17.15 -4.87
N GLN A 110 2.68 16.93 -4.50
CA GLN A 110 1.84 15.88 -5.05
C GLN A 110 0.52 16.46 -5.55
N TYR A 111 -0.11 15.78 -6.51
CA TYR A 111 -1.32 16.24 -7.21
C TYR A 111 -2.49 15.28 -6.94
N TYR A 112 -3.66 15.84 -6.71
CA TYR A 112 -4.84 15.10 -6.27
C TYR A 112 -6.10 15.59 -6.99
N LYS A 113 -7.16 14.78 -6.90
CA LYS A 113 -8.52 15.09 -7.31
C LYS A 113 -9.48 14.84 -6.14
N GLY A 114 -10.71 15.33 -6.25
CA GLY A 114 -11.70 15.25 -5.19
C GLY A 114 -11.43 16.28 -4.10
N ASP A 115 -11.87 16.01 -2.88
CA ASP A 115 -11.89 16.99 -1.81
C ASP A 115 -10.69 16.83 -0.87
N LEU A 116 -10.46 17.84 -0.04
CA LEU A 116 -9.47 17.82 1.03
C LEU A 116 -10.10 18.22 2.35
N ILE A 117 -9.92 17.38 3.37
CA ILE A 117 -10.29 17.66 4.75
C ILE A 117 -9.00 17.85 5.55
N CYS A 118 -8.91 18.94 6.29
CA CYS A 118 -7.78 19.27 7.15
C CYS A 118 -8.23 19.48 8.59
N TYR A 119 -7.48 18.95 9.55
CA TYR A 119 -7.68 19.26 10.97
C TYR A 119 -6.37 19.04 11.75
N PRO A 120 -6.14 19.75 12.85
CA PRO A 120 -4.98 19.52 13.70
C PRO A 120 -5.22 18.27 14.57
N ASP A 121 -4.18 17.48 14.80
CA ASP A 121 -4.18 16.37 15.75
C ASP A 121 -2.83 16.29 16.47
N LEU A 122 -2.86 16.49 17.79
CA LEU A 122 -1.68 16.52 18.68
C LEU A 122 -0.47 17.23 18.06
N GLU A 123 0.47 16.49 17.48
CA GLU A 123 1.73 17.00 16.92
C GLU A 123 1.63 17.38 15.43
N THR A 124 0.59 16.96 14.70
CA THR A 124 0.56 17.08 13.24
C THR A 124 -0.71 17.73 12.67
N LEU A 125 -0.61 18.23 11.44
CA LEU A 125 -1.72 18.56 10.56
C LEU A 125 -2.19 17.29 9.84
N VAL A 126 -3.42 16.89 10.11
CA VAL A 126 -4.07 15.78 9.41
C VAL A 126 -4.66 16.27 8.11
N LEU A 127 -4.33 15.56 7.02
CA LEU A 127 -4.75 15.82 5.64
C LEU A 127 -5.39 14.55 5.10
N ILE A 128 -6.70 14.62 4.84
CA ILE A 128 -7.48 13.52 4.28
C ILE A 128 -7.96 13.91 2.89
N ASN A 129 -7.51 13.21 1.86
CA ASN A 129 -8.07 13.34 0.52
C ASN A 129 -9.31 12.44 0.39
N ARG A 130 -10.46 13.04 0.09
CA ARG A 130 -11.69 12.33 -0.23
C ARG A 130 -11.82 12.24 -1.75
N CYS A 131 -11.59 11.07 -2.32
CA CYS A 131 -11.50 10.91 -3.77
C CYS A 131 -12.25 9.67 -4.28
N ASP A 132 -12.46 9.65 -5.59
CA ASP A 132 -13.01 8.49 -6.31
C ASP A 132 -12.04 7.30 -6.27
N VAL A 133 -12.57 6.10 -6.09
CA VAL A 133 -11.78 4.86 -5.99
C VAL A 133 -10.84 4.69 -7.17
N GLU A 134 -11.29 4.91 -8.42
CA GLU A 134 -10.45 4.67 -9.59
C GLU A 134 -9.33 5.71 -9.70
N SER A 135 -9.58 6.94 -9.26
CA SER A 135 -8.51 7.96 -9.16
C SER A 135 -7.43 7.58 -8.14
N TYR A 136 -7.84 6.97 -7.02
CA TYR A 136 -6.91 6.43 -6.03
C TYR A 136 -6.12 5.24 -6.59
N ILE A 137 -6.80 4.25 -7.18
CA ILE A 137 -6.16 3.06 -7.75
C ILE A 137 -5.16 3.46 -8.84
N ALA A 138 -5.44 4.50 -9.65
CA ALA A 138 -4.49 4.98 -10.65
C ALA A 138 -3.19 5.48 -10.00
N GLY A 139 -3.33 6.21 -8.90
CA GLY A 139 -2.20 6.68 -8.10
C GLY A 139 -1.40 5.55 -7.46
N VAL A 140 -2.10 4.53 -6.92
CA VAL A 140 -1.47 3.34 -6.34
C VAL A 140 -0.71 2.54 -7.41
N VAL A 141 -1.32 2.28 -8.56
CA VAL A 141 -0.66 1.55 -9.66
C VAL A 141 0.61 2.28 -10.11
N ARG A 142 0.58 3.61 -10.22
CA ARG A 142 1.77 4.41 -10.55
C ARG A 142 2.83 4.35 -9.46
N ALA A 143 2.43 4.47 -8.19
CA ALA A 143 3.37 4.52 -7.06
C ALA A 143 4.04 3.16 -6.79
N GLU A 144 3.27 2.07 -6.86
CA GLU A 144 3.74 0.70 -6.60
C GLU A 144 4.35 0.04 -7.84
N GLY A 145 3.73 0.23 -9.01
CA GLY A 145 4.10 -0.45 -10.26
C GLY A 145 5.11 0.32 -11.11
N GLY A 146 5.32 1.61 -10.82
CA GLY A 146 6.12 2.51 -11.65
C GLY A 146 5.42 2.87 -12.97
N THR A 147 6.20 3.37 -13.92
CA THR A 147 5.75 3.75 -15.27
C THR A 147 6.39 2.87 -16.34
N GLN A 148 5.94 3.01 -17.59
CA GLN A 148 6.53 2.34 -18.77
C GLN A 148 6.55 0.80 -18.66
N LYS A 149 5.45 0.22 -18.16
CA LYS A 149 5.25 -1.23 -18.08
C LYS A 149 4.19 -1.69 -19.08
N HIS A 150 4.11 -3.00 -19.27
CA HIS A 150 3.09 -3.61 -20.12
C HIS A 150 1.69 -3.39 -19.53
N LYS A 151 0.69 -3.16 -20.39
CA LYS A 151 -0.69 -2.85 -19.97
C LYS A 151 -1.30 -3.96 -19.11
N GLU A 152 -1.04 -5.22 -19.44
CA GLU A 152 -1.53 -6.39 -18.67
C GLU A 152 -0.97 -6.42 -17.24
N TYR A 153 0.26 -5.91 -17.03
CA TYR A 153 0.78 -5.72 -15.68
C TYR A 153 0.03 -4.62 -14.94
N PHE A 154 -0.27 -3.49 -15.59
CA PHE A 154 -1.07 -2.43 -14.95
C PHE A 154 -2.50 -2.86 -14.62
N LYS A 155 -3.14 -3.67 -15.48
CA LYS A 155 -4.44 -4.31 -15.18
C LYS A 155 -4.34 -5.21 -13.95
N THR A 156 -3.32 -6.05 -13.90
CA THR A 156 -3.04 -6.92 -12.76
C THR A 156 -2.88 -6.10 -11.47
N GLN A 157 -2.01 -5.06 -11.50
CA GLN A 157 -1.76 -4.20 -10.36
C GLN A 157 -3.02 -3.44 -9.92
N ALA A 158 -3.86 -2.99 -10.86
CA ALA A 158 -5.12 -2.31 -10.55
C ALA A 158 -6.09 -3.23 -9.80
N ILE A 159 -6.25 -4.47 -10.27
CA ILE A 159 -7.17 -5.44 -9.67
C ILE A 159 -6.70 -5.85 -8.27
N ILE A 160 -5.41 -6.14 -8.07
CA ILE A 160 -4.89 -6.46 -6.73
C ILE A 160 -4.98 -5.26 -5.80
N ALA A 161 -4.73 -4.04 -6.30
CA ALA A 161 -4.82 -2.84 -5.48
C ALA A 161 -6.27 -2.56 -5.04
N ARG A 162 -7.22 -2.73 -5.96
CA ARG A 162 -8.65 -2.58 -5.70
C ARG A 162 -9.17 -3.64 -4.72
N THR A 163 -8.71 -4.88 -4.87
CA THR A 163 -9.04 -5.98 -3.94
C THR A 163 -8.55 -5.67 -2.53
N TYR A 164 -7.31 -5.19 -2.39
CA TYR A 164 -6.76 -4.77 -1.11
C TYR A 164 -7.59 -3.64 -0.48
N LEU A 165 -7.90 -2.59 -1.25
CA LEU A 165 -8.69 -1.46 -0.79
C LEU A 165 -10.02 -1.91 -0.20
N TYR A 166 -10.81 -2.67 -0.97
CA TYR A 166 -12.13 -3.11 -0.51
C TYR A 166 -12.06 -4.09 0.66
N LYS A 167 -11.00 -4.91 0.76
CA LYS A 167 -10.79 -5.83 1.88
C LYS A 167 -10.50 -5.10 3.19
N HIS A 168 -9.94 -3.89 3.13
CA HIS A 168 -9.43 -3.15 4.29
C HIS A 168 -10.08 -1.77 4.48
N LEU A 169 -11.28 -1.53 3.94
CA LEU A 169 -11.96 -0.23 4.07
C LEU A 169 -12.14 0.23 5.53
N ASP A 170 -12.37 -0.71 6.43
CA ASP A 170 -12.63 -0.44 7.85
C ASP A 170 -11.35 -0.46 8.71
N LYS A 171 -10.17 -0.68 8.11
CA LYS A 171 -8.88 -0.80 8.83
C LYS A 171 -8.58 0.42 9.71
N HIS A 172 -9.03 1.60 9.28
CA HIS A 172 -8.81 2.88 9.94
C HIS A 172 -10.12 3.58 10.34
N LEU A 173 -11.19 2.81 10.55
CA LEU A 173 -12.52 3.34 10.88
C LEU A 173 -12.49 4.27 12.11
N HIS A 174 -11.76 3.88 13.16
CA HIS A 174 -11.57 4.69 14.37
C HIS A 174 -10.72 5.94 14.13
N ASP A 175 -9.83 5.92 13.14
CA ASP A 175 -8.98 7.04 12.74
C ASP A 175 -9.66 7.98 11.74
N LYS A 176 -10.93 7.72 11.38
CA LYS A 176 -11.80 8.52 10.49
C LYS A 176 -11.36 8.54 9.02
N PHE A 177 -10.49 7.62 8.58
CA PHE A 177 -10.11 7.43 7.18
C PHE A 177 -10.15 5.95 6.77
N SER A 178 -10.04 5.66 5.47
CA SER A 178 -10.12 4.29 4.94
C SER A 178 -8.73 3.65 4.84
N VAL A 179 -7.77 4.37 4.24
CA VAL A 179 -6.39 3.93 4.00
C VAL A 179 -5.40 5.10 4.16
N CYS A 180 -4.12 4.81 4.35
CA CYS A 180 -3.06 5.82 4.31
C CYS A 180 -2.16 5.67 3.07
N ASP A 181 -1.36 6.68 2.78
CA ASP A 181 -0.46 6.73 1.62
C ASP A 181 0.92 6.07 1.84
N ASN A 182 1.09 5.39 2.97
CA ASN A 182 2.31 4.68 3.33
C ASN A 182 2.20 3.17 3.01
N THR A 183 3.34 2.48 2.95
CA THR A 183 3.44 1.04 2.65
C THR A 183 2.71 0.12 3.63
N HIS A 184 2.32 0.65 4.80
CA HIS A 184 1.41 -0.04 5.72
C HIS A 184 0.01 -0.29 5.12
N CYS A 185 -0.44 0.58 4.22
CA CYS A 185 -1.63 0.38 3.40
C CYS A 185 -1.21 0.07 1.97
N GLN A 186 -1.02 1.13 1.16
CA GLN A 186 -0.52 1.06 -0.21
C GLN A 186 0.18 2.39 -0.50
N ALA A 187 1.29 2.37 -1.22
CA ALA A 187 1.95 3.60 -1.65
C ALA A 187 0.99 4.40 -2.54
N PHE A 188 0.74 5.67 -2.18
CA PHE A 188 -0.14 6.55 -2.95
C PHE A 188 0.44 7.97 -3.00
N ASN A 189 0.99 8.36 -4.15
CA ASN A 189 1.65 9.66 -4.28
C ASN A 189 0.83 10.66 -5.12
N GLY A 190 -0.50 10.55 -5.07
CA GLY A 190 -1.43 11.33 -5.88
C GLY A 190 -1.77 10.72 -7.25
N VAL A 191 -2.61 11.42 -8.02
CA VAL A 191 -3.20 10.93 -9.28
C VAL A 191 -2.16 10.62 -10.36
N SER A 192 -2.54 9.77 -11.31
CA SER A 192 -1.72 9.43 -12.48
C SER A 192 -2.20 10.15 -13.74
N SER A 193 -1.26 10.75 -14.48
CA SER A 193 -1.49 11.27 -15.84
C SER A 193 -1.08 10.27 -16.93
N ASP A 194 -0.59 9.09 -16.56
CA ASP A 194 -0.17 8.05 -17.51
C ASP A 194 -1.39 7.45 -18.22
N SER A 195 -1.46 7.65 -19.54
CA SER A 195 -2.59 7.20 -20.36
C SER A 195 -2.72 5.68 -20.41
N LEU A 196 -1.61 4.94 -20.30
CA LEU A 196 -1.61 3.49 -20.34
C LEU A 196 -2.16 2.92 -19.03
N ILE A 197 -1.78 3.51 -17.89
CA ILE A 197 -2.36 3.18 -16.58
C ILE A 197 -3.86 3.48 -16.59
N ASN A 198 -4.25 4.69 -17.02
CA ASN A 198 -5.66 5.09 -17.05
C ASN A 198 -6.51 4.19 -17.95
N SER A 199 -5.97 3.77 -19.10
CA SER A 199 -6.63 2.81 -19.99
C SER A 199 -6.74 1.40 -19.37
N ALA A 200 -5.72 0.93 -18.63
CA ALA A 200 -5.77 -0.35 -17.91
C ALA A 200 -6.83 -0.35 -16.80
N LEU A 201 -6.98 0.76 -16.07
CA LEU A 201 -8.02 0.90 -15.06
C LEU A 201 -9.42 0.89 -15.68
N LEU A 202 -9.62 1.60 -16.78
CA LEU A 202 -10.92 1.62 -17.48
C LEU A 202 -11.35 0.20 -17.89
N GLU A 203 -10.42 -0.60 -18.43
CA GLU A 203 -10.69 -1.99 -18.85
C GLU A 203 -10.91 -2.96 -17.67
N THR A 204 -10.47 -2.60 -16.46
CA THR A 204 -10.60 -3.42 -15.26
C THR A 204 -11.50 -2.77 -14.21
N HIS A 205 -12.35 -1.82 -14.63
CA HIS A 205 -13.16 -1.01 -13.74
C HIS A 205 -14.02 -1.88 -12.81
N GLY A 206 -13.87 -1.68 -11.50
CA GLY A 206 -14.59 -2.43 -10.49
C GLY A 206 -14.23 -3.92 -10.40
N GLN A 207 -13.23 -4.42 -11.14
CA GLN A 207 -12.79 -5.81 -11.04
C GLN A 207 -11.93 -6.02 -9.79
N VAL A 208 -12.23 -7.11 -9.07
CA VAL A 208 -11.56 -7.56 -7.85
C VAL A 208 -11.36 -9.08 -7.90
N ILE A 209 -10.62 -9.60 -6.92
CA ILE A 209 -10.35 -11.03 -6.79
C ILE A 209 -11.12 -11.55 -5.57
N LEU A 210 -11.96 -12.56 -5.80
CA LEU A 210 -12.74 -13.24 -4.77
C LEU A 210 -12.25 -14.67 -4.57
N ASP A 211 -12.39 -15.16 -3.34
CA ASP A 211 -12.30 -16.58 -3.03
C ASP A 211 -13.60 -17.31 -3.43
N LYS A 212 -13.60 -18.64 -3.35
CA LYS A 212 -14.73 -19.52 -3.69
C LYS A 212 -16.00 -19.20 -2.91
N ASP A 213 -15.87 -18.65 -1.71
CA ASP A 213 -16.99 -18.24 -0.86
C ASP A 213 -17.52 -16.84 -1.20
N SER A 214 -17.00 -16.20 -2.26
CA SER A 214 -17.29 -14.82 -2.70
C SER A 214 -16.79 -13.72 -1.75
N SER A 215 -15.91 -14.05 -0.81
CA SER A 215 -15.20 -13.04 0.00
C SER A 215 -14.00 -12.47 -0.77
N LEU A 216 -13.62 -11.22 -0.47
CA LEU A 216 -12.39 -10.63 -1.02
C LEU A 216 -11.16 -11.35 -0.46
N ILE A 217 -10.22 -11.69 -1.33
CA ILE A 217 -8.96 -12.32 -0.93
C ILE A 217 -8.02 -11.33 -0.23
N ILE A 218 -7.01 -11.85 0.46
CA ILE A 218 -5.80 -11.12 0.80
C ILE A 218 -4.91 -11.07 -0.46
N SER A 219 -4.92 -9.95 -1.17
CA SER A 219 -4.17 -9.76 -2.44
C SER A 219 -2.76 -9.22 -2.20
N ALA A 220 -1.96 -9.95 -1.42
CA ALA A 220 -0.60 -9.53 -1.09
C ALA A 220 0.37 -9.65 -2.28
N PHE A 221 1.30 -8.70 -2.38
CA PHE A 221 2.29 -8.66 -3.45
C PHE A 221 3.63 -8.14 -2.94
N HIS A 222 4.70 -8.43 -3.66
CA HIS A 222 6.06 -8.03 -3.30
C HIS A 222 6.93 -7.83 -4.55
N SER A 223 8.12 -7.24 -4.40
CA SER A 223 8.97 -6.85 -5.54
C SER A 223 9.49 -8.04 -6.34
N ASN A 224 10.20 -8.98 -5.70
CA ASN A 224 10.74 -10.17 -6.37
C ASN A 224 10.77 -11.37 -5.40
N CYS A 225 10.30 -12.54 -5.82
CA CYS A 225 10.20 -13.70 -4.94
C CYS A 225 11.51 -14.50 -4.80
N GLY A 226 12.47 -14.29 -5.70
CA GLY A 226 13.73 -15.04 -5.74
C GLY A 226 13.61 -16.42 -6.38
N GLY A 227 12.62 -16.62 -7.25
CA GLY A 227 12.35 -17.87 -7.95
C GLY A 227 11.25 -18.75 -7.36
N MET A 228 10.74 -18.39 -6.18
CA MET A 228 9.66 -19.13 -5.52
C MET A 228 8.90 -18.23 -4.55
N THR A 229 7.56 -18.24 -4.62
CA THR A 229 6.72 -17.59 -3.60
C THR A 229 6.67 -18.42 -2.32
N VAL A 230 6.12 -17.86 -1.26
CA VAL A 230 5.91 -18.54 0.02
C VAL A 230 4.43 -18.59 0.35
N SER A 231 4.02 -19.68 0.99
CA SER A 231 2.67 -19.83 1.48
C SER A 231 2.36 -18.85 2.62
N SER A 232 1.11 -18.43 2.73
CA SER A 232 0.67 -17.44 3.72
C SER A 232 0.97 -17.79 5.18
N GLU A 233 0.83 -19.05 5.58
CA GLU A 233 0.99 -19.57 6.94
C GLU A 233 2.43 -19.47 7.48
N ILE A 234 3.40 -19.28 6.59
CA ILE A 234 4.80 -19.04 6.96
C ILE A 234 4.99 -17.59 7.42
N VAL A 235 4.15 -16.66 6.94
CA VAL A 235 4.28 -15.22 7.20
C VAL A 235 3.17 -14.70 8.13
N TRP A 236 1.98 -15.29 8.10
CA TRP A 236 0.82 -14.92 8.89
C TRP A 236 0.22 -16.13 9.62
N VAL A 237 -0.61 -15.86 10.63
CA VAL A 237 -1.20 -16.90 11.49
C VAL A 237 -2.25 -17.73 10.76
N THR A 238 -2.99 -17.14 9.82
CA THR A 238 -4.11 -17.82 9.13
C THR A 238 -3.71 -18.22 7.73
N GLU A 239 -3.76 -19.52 7.45
CA GLU A 239 -3.60 -20.07 6.10
C GLU A 239 -4.69 -19.51 5.16
N GLN A 240 -4.25 -19.16 3.95
CA GLN A 240 -5.12 -18.75 2.84
C GLN A 240 -4.89 -19.74 1.69
N PRO A 241 -5.88 -20.58 1.32
CA PRO A 241 -5.72 -21.62 0.30
C PRO A 241 -5.30 -21.11 -1.08
N TYR A 242 -5.57 -19.83 -1.37
CA TYR A 242 -5.18 -19.17 -2.62
C TYR A 242 -3.75 -18.59 -2.58
N LEU A 243 -3.08 -18.53 -1.43
CA LEU A 243 -1.70 -18.04 -1.25
C LEU A 243 -0.76 -19.19 -0.89
N THR A 244 -0.45 -20.01 -1.89
CA THR A 244 0.47 -21.14 -1.78
C THR A 244 1.83 -20.83 -2.38
N SER A 245 2.87 -21.50 -1.90
CA SER A 245 4.19 -21.49 -2.54
C SER A 245 4.14 -22.07 -3.96
N ILE A 246 4.64 -21.33 -4.94
CA ILE A 246 4.80 -21.75 -6.33
C ILE A 246 6.19 -21.40 -6.85
N PRO A 247 6.78 -22.21 -7.76
CA PRO A 247 7.94 -21.80 -8.54
C PRO A 247 7.59 -20.62 -9.45
N ASP A 248 8.46 -19.61 -9.52
CA ASP A 248 8.32 -18.44 -10.38
C ASP A 248 9.60 -18.28 -11.23
N PRO A 249 9.63 -18.88 -12.44
CA PRO A 249 10.78 -18.77 -13.33
C PRO A 249 10.91 -17.38 -13.98
N TYR A 250 9.89 -16.53 -13.86
CA TYR A 250 9.81 -15.27 -14.59
C TYR A 250 10.64 -14.16 -13.91
N CYS A 251 10.82 -14.22 -12.58
CA CYS A 251 11.53 -13.17 -11.85
C CYS A 251 13.05 -13.39 -11.71
N LEU A 252 13.58 -14.52 -12.21
CA LEU A 252 14.96 -14.94 -11.95
C LEU A 252 16.03 -14.08 -12.63
N ASN A 253 15.69 -13.44 -13.74
CA ASN A 253 16.62 -12.60 -14.52
C ASN A 253 16.48 -11.11 -14.21
N SER A 254 15.68 -10.75 -13.21
CA SER A 254 15.37 -9.37 -12.86
C SER A 254 16.38 -8.80 -11.86
N ARG A 255 16.47 -7.47 -11.76
CA ARG A 255 17.53 -6.80 -10.95
C ARG A 255 17.50 -7.21 -9.48
N ASN A 256 16.31 -7.51 -8.94
CA ASN A 256 16.12 -7.81 -7.52
C ASN A 256 16.13 -9.32 -7.25
N ALA A 257 16.46 -10.15 -8.24
CA ALA A 257 16.44 -11.61 -8.12
C ALA A 257 17.47 -12.15 -7.13
N THR A 258 18.63 -11.50 -7.02
CA THR A 258 19.70 -11.87 -6.08
C THR A 258 20.26 -10.65 -5.34
N TRP A 259 20.84 -10.90 -4.17
CA TRP A 259 21.57 -9.90 -3.41
C TRP A 259 22.64 -10.57 -2.54
N GLU A 260 23.65 -9.81 -2.15
CA GLU A 260 24.70 -10.27 -1.25
C GLU A 260 25.00 -9.16 -0.24
N THR A 261 25.20 -9.54 1.03
CA THR A 261 25.82 -8.69 2.04
C THR A 261 26.89 -9.47 2.78
N LYS A 262 27.89 -8.76 3.28
CA LYS A 262 29.02 -9.32 4.02
C LYS A 262 29.10 -8.65 5.39
N MET A 263 29.39 -9.45 6.42
CA MET A 263 29.69 -8.99 7.77
C MET A 263 30.83 -9.82 8.37
N SER A 264 31.49 -9.30 9.40
CA SER A 264 32.57 -10.04 10.04
C SER A 264 32.03 -11.28 10.77
N THR A 265 32.89 -12.27 10.95
CA THR A 265 32.55 -13.47 11.73
C THR A 265 32.16 -13.09 13.16
N GLU A 266 32.85 -12.13 13.76
CA GLU A 266 32.58 -11.59 15.09
C GLU A 266 31.20 -10.92 15.17
N GLU A 267 30.85 -10.06 14.20
CA GLU A 267 29.53 -9.40 14.15
C GLU A 267 28.40 -10.43 14.05
N TRP A 268 28.60 -11.48 13.26
CA TRP A 268 27.62 -12.56 13.12
C TRP A 268 27.44 -13.34 14.43
N ILE A 269 28.54 -13.72 15.09
CA ILE A 269 28.50 -14.42 16.38
C ILE A 269 27.80 -13.57 17.43
N GLU A 270 28.19 -12.30 17.58
CA GLU A 270 27.57 -11.39 18.55
C GLU A 270 26.06 -11.26 18.32
N TYR A 271 25.63 -11.19 17.06
CA TYR A 271 24.21 -11.14 16.71
C TYR A 271 23.47 -12.43 17.12
N LEU A 272 24.08 -13.60 16.89
CA LEU A 272 23.52 -14.89 17.30
C LEU A 272 23.44 -15.03 18.82
N GLU A 273 24.48 -14.64 19.56
CA GLU A 273 24.52 -14.66 21.03
C GLU A 273 23.44 -13.74 21.63
N LYS A 274 23.32 -12.51 21.13
CA LYS A 274 22.24 -11.56 21.50
C LYS A 274 20.85 -12.12 21.19
N SER A 275 20.75 -13.04 20.23
CA SER A 275 19.52 -13.73 19.84
C SER A 275 19.30 -15.05 20.59
N GLY A 276 20.15 -15.40 21.56
CA GLY A 276 19.98 -16.56 22.44
C GLY A 276 20.82 -17.79 22.09
N TYR A 277 21.82 -17.67 21.20
CA TYR A 277 22.79 -18.74 20.97
C TYR A 277 23.71 -18.90 22.18
N THR A 278 23.80 -20.11 22.73
CA THR A 278 24.68 -20.45 23.88
C THR A 278 25.64 -21.60 23.58
N GLY A 279 25.80 -21.95 22.29
CA GLY A 279 26.64 -23.06 21.85
C GLY A 279 28.12 -22.70 21.71
N LYS A 280 28.89 -23.60 21.08
CA LYS A 280 30.32 -23.36 20.81
C LYS A 280 30.48 -22.46 19.58
N ILE A 281 31.09 -21.30 19.76
CA ILE A 281 31.37 -20.32 18.68
C ILE A 281 32.15 -20.93 17.50
N SER A 282 32.96 -21.97 17.75
CA SER A 282 33.71 -22.68 16.71
C SER A 282 32.87 -23.67 15.90
N ASP A 283 31.55 -23.77 16.12
CA ASP A 283 30.66 -24.69 15.41
C ASP A 283 30.52 -24.25 13.93
N PRO A 284 30.99 -25.06 12.95
CA PRO A 284 30.89 -24.72 11.54
C PRO A 284 29.44 -24.52 11.05
N ALA A 285 28.45 -25.09 11.75
CA ALA A 285 27.03 -24.92 11.42
C ALA A 285 26.57 -23.45 11.54
N LEU A 286 27.27 -22.62 12.32
CA LEU A 286 26.98 -21.18 12.43
C LEU A 286 27.27 -20.42 11.14
N PHE A 287 28.24 -20.89 10.35
CA PHE A 287 28.76 -20.15 9.21
C PHE A 287 28.33 -20.73 7.87
N SER A 288 27.66 -21.89 7.87
CA SER A 288 27.29 -22.60 6.65
C SER A 288 25.84 -23.08 6.73
N PHE A 289 24.94 -22.36 6.06
CA PHE A 289 23.55 -22.74 5.90
C PHE A 289 23.11 -22.48 4.46
N TYR A 290 22.71 -23.53 3.75
CA TYR A 290 22.25 -23.41 2.36
C TYR A 290 20.72 -23.50 2.26
N GLN A 291 20.12 -22.46 1.71
CA GLN A 291 18.68 -22.33 1.58
C GLN A 291 18.24 -22.61 0.14
N ASN A 292 17.84 -23.84 -0.16
CA ASN A 292 17.39 -24.28 -1.50
C ASN A 292 15.91 -23.97 -1.80
N LYS A 293 15.09 -23.87 -0.75
CA LYS A 293 13.68 -23.44 -0.74
C LYS A 293 13.50 -22.41 0.38
N ARG A 294 12.42 -21.63 0.45
CA ARG A 294 12.26 -20.68 1.57
C ARG A 294 11.94 -21.43 2.88
N TRP A 295 12.90 -21.47 3.80
CA TRP A 295 12.71 -22.05 5.14
C TRP A 295 12.27 -20.96 6.12
N VAL A 296 11.49 -21.36 7.14
CA VAL A 296 11.03 -20.46 8.20
C VAL A 296 12.18 -20.07 9.13
N ASP A 297 12.95 -21.07 9.55
CA ASP A 297 13.99 -20.92 10.56
C ASP A 297 15.39 -21.19 10.00
N TYR A 298 16.33 -20.33 10.40
CA TYR A 298 17.75 -20.60 10.38
C TYR A 298 18.09 -21.56 11.52
N LYS A 299 18.91 -22.58 11.23
CA LYS A 299 19.31 -23.61 12.20
C LYS A 299 20.82 -23.75 12.24
N ALA A 300 21.39 -23.72 13.45
CA ALA A 300 22.79 -24.02 13.71
C ALA A 300 22.88 -24.92 14.95
N GLY A 301 23.09 -26.22 14.75
CA GLY A 301 22.98 -27.21 15.81
C GLY A 301 21.57 -27.25 16.41
N SER A 302 21.46 -27.06 17.74
CA SER A 302 20.18 -26.98 18.46
C SER A 302 19.56 -25.58 18.46
N PHE A 303 20.27 -24.57 17.99
CA PHE A 303 19.78 -23.21 17.92
C PHE A 303 18.91 -23.00 16.68
N THR A 304 17.79 -22.30 16.87
CA THR A 304 16.84 -21.97 15.81
C THR A 304 16.46 -20.50 15.92
N MET A 305 16.34 -19.83 14.78
CA MET A 305 15.90 -18.44 14.72
C MET A 305 15.11 -18.17 13.43
N PRO A 306 13.95 -17.49 13.49
CA PRO A 306 13.20 -17.15 12.29
C PRO A 306 14.03 -16.28 11.33
N PHE A 307 14.07 -16.65 10.05
CA PHE A 307 14.75 -15.85 9.02
C PHE A 307 14.17 -14.44 8.88
N GLU A 308 12.87 -14.26 9.16
CA GLU A 308 12.24 -12.94 9.14
C GLU A 308 12.75 -12.02 10.24
N LYS A 309 13.13 -12.57 11.41
CA LYS A 309 13.80 -11.81 12.47
C LYS A 309 15.16 -11.31 11.97
N ILE A 310 15.96 -12.19 11.38
CA ILE A 310 17.28 -11.83 10.82
C ILE A 310 17.14 -10.75 9.74
N ARG A 311 16.17 -10.92 8.84
CA ARG A 311 15.87 -9.93 7.81
C ARG A 311 15.54 -8.57 8.40
N LYS A 312 14.68 -8.50 9.43
CA LYS A 312 14.29 -7.24 10.07
C LYS A 312 15.46 -6.59 10.81
N ASP A 313 16.16 -7.36 11.62
CA ASP A 313 17.23 -6.87 12.49
C ASP A 313 18.43 -6.37 11.67
N LEU A 314 18.78 -7.09 10.60
CA LEU A 314 19.89 -6.74 9.70
C LEU A 314 19.46 -5.93 8.46
N LYS A 315 18.18 -5.53 8.39
CA LYS A 315 17.59 -4.75 7.27
C LYS A 315 17.85 -5.38 5.89
N LEU A 316 17.76 -6.71 5.79
CA LEU A 316 17.99 -7.45 4.56
C LEU A 316 16.80 -7.33 3.60
N ARG A 317 17.06 -7.51 2.30
CA ARG A 317 16.04 -7.41 1.25
C ARG A 317 14.96 -8.49 1.38
N SER A 318 15.30 -9.66 1.88
CA SER A 318 14.37 -10.80 2.03
C SER A 318 14.83 -11.76 3.14
N SER A 319 13.94 -12.67 3.54
CA SER A 319 14.22 -13.82 4.41
C SER A 319 14.66 -15.07 3.63
N PHE A 320 14.95 -14.94 2.33
CA PHE A 320 15.43 -16.04 1.48
C PHE A 320 16.93 -15.90 1.21
N PHE A 321 17.77 -16.38 2.13
CA PHE A 321 19.22 -16.33 1.98
C PHE A 321 19.96 -17.52 2.58
N SER A 322 21.14 -17.78 2.03
CA SER A 322 22.13 -18.72 2.53
C SER A 322 23.20 -17.97 3.32
N VAL A 323 23.76 -18.63 4.33
CA VAL A 323 24.90 -18.19 5.13
C VAL A 323 26.12 -18.96 4.65
N ILE A 324 27.17 -18.24 4.24
CA ILE A 324 28.36 -18.84 3.62
C ILE A 324 29.61 -18.31 4.32
N ALA A 325 30.44 -19.22 4.83
CA ALA A 325 31.71 -18.90 5.45
C ALA A 325 32.69 -18.33 4.39
N ALA A 326 33.37 -17.24 4.73
CA ALA A 326 34.34 -16.57 3.86
C ALA A 326 35.50 -16.00 4.67
N GLY A 327 36.39 -16.89 5.15
CA GLY A 327 37.55 -16.51 5.95
C GLY A 327 37.16 -15.90 7.29
N ASP A 328 37.49 -14.61 7.48
CA ASP A 328 37.14 -13.77 8.63
C ASP A 328 35.74 -13.14 8.53
N SER A 329 34.94 -13.57 7.56
CA SER A 329 33.63 -13.00 7.29
C SER A 329 32.58 -14.03 6.96
N VAL A 330 31.32 -13.61 7.09
CA VAL A 330 30.13 -14.34 6.68
C VAL A 330 29.47 -13.60 5.53
N ILE A 331 29.21 -14.32 4.44
CA ILE A 331 28.46 -13.84 3.29
C ILE A 331 27.03 -14.32 3.41
N LEU A 332 26.09 -13.37 3.47
CA LEU A 332 24.66 -13.63 3.36
C LEU A 332 24.27 -13.45 1.89
N ARG A 333 24.09 -14.58 1.19
CA ARG A 333 23.69 -14.60 -0.22
C ARG A 333 22.21 -14.89 -0.33
N GLY A 334 21.43 -13.88 -0.70
CA GLY A 334 19.98 -13.99 -0.77
C GLY A 334 19.38 -13.84 -2.15
N LYS A 335 18.08 -14.12 -2.21
CA LYS A 335 17.25 -14.11 -3.40
C LYS A 335 16.00 -13.29 -3.17
N GLY A 336 15.60 -12.52 -4.18
CA GLY A 336 14.39 -11.73 -4.15
C GLY A 336 14.44 -10.50 -3.23
N TYR A 337 13.33 -9.79 -3.20
CA TYR A 337 13.08 -8.60 -2.39
C TYR A 337 11.62 -8.62 -1.93
N GLY A 338 11.43 -8.64 -0.61
CA GLY A 338 10.10 -8.61 0.02
C GLY A 338 9.75 -9.90 0.76
N HIS A 339 8.49 -9.97 1.20
CA HIS A 339 7.99 -11.08 2.03
C HIS A 339 7.77 -12.38 1.23
N GLY A 340 7.60 -12.31 -0.09
CA GLY A 340 7.51 -13.51 -0.95
C GLY A 340 6.11 -14.11 -1.08
N VAL A 341 5.09 -13.56 -0.41
CA VAL A 341 3.70 -14.08 -0.45
C VAL A 341 2.94 -13.46 -1.62
N GLY A 342 2.12 -14.27 -2.29
CA GLY A 342 1.24 -13.81 -3.37
C GLY A 342 2.03 -13.36 -4.60
N LEU A 343 1.63 -12.24 -5.19
CA LEU A 343 2.14 -11.80 -6.49
C LEU A 343 3.58 -11.26 -6.43
N CYS A 344 4.45 -11.80 -7.27
CA CYS A 344 5.78 -11.28 -7.55
C CYS A 344 5.69 -10.22 -8.65
N GLN A 345 6.01 -8.96 -8.36
CA GLN A 345 5.86 -7.86 -9.32
C GLN A 345 6.77 -8.02 -10.53
N GLU A 346 8.06 -8.31 -10.33
CA GLU A 346 8.99 -8.52 -11.44
C GLU A 346 8.63 -9.74 -12.28
N GLY A 347 8.14 -10.82 -11.65
CA GLY A 347 7.62 -11.99 -12.37
C GLY A 347 6.36 -11.66 -13.18
N ALA A 348 5.40 -10.91 -12.62
CA ALA A 348 4.21 -10.46 -13.32
C ALA A 348 4.53 -9.52 -14.50
N MET A 349 5.51 -8.62 -14.37
CA MET A 349 5.99 -7.77 -15.47
C MET A 349 6.56 -8.60 -16.62
N GLU A 350 7.36 -9.63 -16.31
CA GLU A 350 7.94 -10.52 -17.31
C GLU A 350 6.85 -11.38 -17.98
N MET A 351 5.91 -11.94 -17.21
CA MET A 351 4.76 -12.68 -17.75
C MET A 351 3.96 -11.81 -18.74
N ALA A 352 3.69 -10.55 -18.37
CA ALA A 352 2.99 -9.61 -19.24
C ALA A 352 3.77 -9.32 -20.53
N THR A 353 5.09 -9.14 -20.44
CA THR A 353 5.98 -8.96 -21.61
C THR A 353 5.97 -10.19 -22.52
N ARG A 354 5.78 -11.40 -21.97
CA ARG A 354 5.62 -12.66 -22.70
C ARG A 354 4.21 -12.89 -23.26
N GLY A 355 3.33 -11.90 -23.18
CA GLY A 355 1.98 -11.96 -23.75
C GLY A 355 0.93 -12.63 -22.86
N ASN A 356 1.21 -12.89 -21.58
CA ASN A 356 0.19 -13.38 -20.65
C ASN A 356 -0.82 -12.27 -20.33
N THR A 357 -2.10 -12.63 -20.27
CA THR A 357 -3.16 -11.71 -19.85
C THR A 357 -3.15 -11.49 -18.34
N PHE A 358 -3.77 -10.42 -17.87
CA PHE A 358 -3.90 -10.15 -16.44
C PHE A 358 -4.59 -11.30 -15.69
N GLN A 359 -5.54 -12.00 -16.31
CA GLN A 359 -6.19 -13.17 -15.72
C GLN A 359 -5.19 -14.30 -15.49
N GLN A 360 -4.40 -14.63 -16.52
CA GLN A 360 -3.37 -15.66 -16.43
C GLN A 360 -2.31 -15.32 -15.37
N ILE A 361 -1.93 -14.05 -15.27
CA ILE A 361 -0.98 -13.59 -14.25
C ILE A 361 -1.59 -13.73 -12.84
N ILE A 362 -2.83 -13.28 -12.63
CA ILE A 362 -3.50 -13.39 -11.33
C ILE A 362 -3.70 -14.86 -10.94
N GLU A 363 -4.20 -15.71 -11.82
CA GLU A 363 -4.43 -17.13 -11.58
C GLU A 363 -3.12 -17.92 -11.37
N PHE A 364 -2.01 -17.43 -11.93
CA PHE A 364 -0.69 -17.97 -11.64
C PHE A 364 -0.34 -17.78 -10.17
N TYR A 365 -0.45 -16.56 -9.63
CA TYR A 365 -0.04 -16.22 -8.25
C TYR A 365 -1.09 -16.51 -7.18
N TYR A 366 -2.38 -16.50 -7.52
CA TYR A 366 -3.49 -16.71 -6.59
C TYR A 366 -4.33 -17.91 -7.04
N LYS A 367 -4.30 -19.02 -6.29
CA LYS A 367 -4.88 -20.29 -6.75
C LYS A 367 -6.39 -20.37 -6.52
N GLY A 368 -7.11 -20.79 -7.55
CA GLY A 368 -8.55 -21.08 -7.47
C GLY A 368 -9.43 -19.86 -7.18
N VAL A 369 -8.92 -18.65 -7.46
CA VAL A 369 -9.64 -17.40 -7.27
C VAL A 369 -10.55 -17.07 -8.44
N ILE A 370 -11.48 -16.14 -8.22
CA ILE A 370 -12.43 -15.67 -9.23
C ILE A 370 -12.21 -14.16 -9.43
N ILE A 371 -11.91 -13.75 -10.67
CA ILE A 371 -11.83 -12.34 -11.03
C ILE A 371 -13.21 -11.89 -11.50
N THR A 372 -13.84 -10.99 -10.75
CA THR A 372 -15.20 -10.52 -11.06
C THR A 372 -15.42 -9.09 -10.58
N ASN A 373 -16.60 -8.53 -10.85
CA ASN A 373 -16.94 -7.19 -10.40
C ASN A 373 -17.24 -7.17 -8.89
N ILE A 374 -16.81 -6.10 -8.21
CA ILE A 374 -16.99 -5.89 -6.76
C ILE A 374 -18.44 -6.03 -6.29
N ARG A 375 -19.44 -5.77 -7.14
CA ARG A 375 -20.86 -5.94 -6.80
C ARG A 375 -21.26 -7.38 -6.43
N TYR A 376 -20.43 -8.37 -6.75
CA TYR A 376 -20.65 -9.78 -6.40
C TYR A 376 -19.90 -10.21 -5.14
N ALA A 377 -19.10 -9.32 -4.54
CA ALA A 377 -18.43 -9.62 -3.28
C ALA A 377 -19.44 -9.68 -2.14
N LYS A 378 -19.28 -10.65 -1.24
CA LYS A 378 -19.97 -10.61 0.05
C LYS A 378 -19.46 -9.39 0.82
N VAL A 379 -20.37 -8.48 1.14
CA VAL A 379 -20.08 -7.42 2.10
C VAL A 379 -19.96 -8.10 3.46
N LEU A 380 -18.75 -8.19 4.00
CA LEU A 380 -18.55 -8.49 5.40
C LEU A 380 -19.02 -7.25 6.17
N LEU A 381 -20.33 -7.10 6.37
CA LEU A 381 -20.83 -6.24 7.42
C LEU A 381 -20.28 -6.84 8.71
N GLY A 382 -19.36 -6.12 9.36
CA GLY A 382 -18.89 -6.49 10.69
C GLY A 382 -20.07 -6.60 11.66
N PRO A 383 -19.92 -7.38 12.75
CA PRO A 383 -20.98 -7.60 13.73
C PRO A 383 -21.51 -6.30 14.35
#